data_AF-A0A524L7Q9-F1
#
_entry.id   AF-A0A524L7Q9-F1
#
_cell.length_a   1.000
_cell.length_b   1.000
_cell.length_c   1.000
_cell.angle_alpha   90.00
_cell.angle_beta   90.00
_cell.angle_gamma   90.00
#
_symmetry.space_group_name_H-M   'P 1'
#
loop_
_entity.id
_entity.type
_entity.pdbx_description
1 polymer ?
#
loop_
_entity_poly.entity_id
_entity_poly.type
_entity_poly.pdbx_seq_one_letter_code
_entity_poly.pdbx_strand_id
1 'polypeptide(L)'
;MRRANPSPGGQNAVSVRASRPSSPRPLPRAALTASPRSLRSRLAHSMEGKSMADLPNAVAKRLLTKHTGGLRVSGSALTLAVAAAEDYIARLARAALASAEDNKRKTVMDGDIETARAKLASLS
;
A
#
# COMPACT_ATOMS: atom_id res chain seq x y z
N MET A 1 -61.54 -7.60 -4.84
CA MET A 1 -62.10 -8.20 -6.07
C MET A 1 -61.00 -8.33 -7.10
N ARG A 2 -60.52 -9.56 -7.39
CA ARG A 2 -59.55 -9.87 -8.44
C ARG A 2 -60.33 -10.18 -9.71
N ARG A 3 -60.02 -9.53 -10.84
CA ARG A 3 -60.50 -9.92 -12.17
C ARG A 3 -59.32 -10.45 -12.97
N ALA A 4 -59.34 -11.76 -13.20
CA ALA A 4 -58.55 -12.41 -14.23
C ALA A 4 -59.23 -12.16 -15.59
N ASN A 5 -58.43 -12.07 -16.65
CA ASN A 5 -58.93 -12.29 -18.01
C ASN A 5 -57.87 -13.04 -18.85
N PRO A 6 -58.28 -13.93 -19.77
CA PRO A 6 -57.44 -15.01 -20.29
C PRO A 6 -56.80 -14.71 -21.68
N SER A 7 -55.77 -15.49 -22.01
CA SER A 7 -55.23 -15.66 -23.37
C SER A 7 -56.25 -16.28 -24.35
N PRO A 8 -56.03 -16.08 -25.66
CA PRO A 8 -55.55 -17.17 -26.55
C PRO A 8 -54.51 -16.62 -27.57
N GLY A 9 -53.60 -17.35 -28.24
CA GLY A 9 -53.62 -18.67 -28.86
C GLY A 9 -53.28 -18.51 -30.36
N GLY A 10 -52.37 -19.30 -30.94
CA GLY A 10 -52.09 -19.36 -32.40
C GLY A 10 -50.61 -19.14 -32.80
N GLN A 11 -49.74 -20.15 -32.90
CA GLN A 11 -49.58 -21.23 -33.91
C GLN A 11 -48.67 -20.89 -35.12
N ASN A 12 -47.61 -21.73 -35.25
CA ASN A 12 -46.97 -22.29 -36.45
C ASN A 12 -46.17 -21.41 -37.45
N ALA A 13 -44.88 -21.75 -37.62
CA ALA A 13 -44.37 -22.26 -38.91
C ALA A 13 -42.97 -22.92 -38.77
N VAL A 14 -42.89 -24.13 -39.30
CA VAL A 14 -41.72 -24.99 -39.53
C VAL A 14 -40.96 -24.49 -40.78
N SER A 15 -39.62 -24.55 -40.82
CA SER A 15 -38.87 -25.29 -41.87
C SER A 15 -37.38 -24.93 -42.01
N VAL A 16 -36.56 -25.98 -41.86
CA VAL A 16 -35.55 -26.48 -42.83
C VAL A 16 -34.29 -25.64 -43.13
N ARG A 17 -33.20 -26.05 -42.46
CA ARG A 17 -31.96 -26.65 -43.03
C ARG A 17 -31.30 -25.96 -44.24
N ALA A 18 -30.07 -25.50 -44.05
CA ALA A 18 -29.03 -25.61 -45.07
C ALA A 18 -27.65 -25.86 -44.43
N SER A 19 -26.98 -26.87 -44.95
CA SER A 19 -25.70 -27.41 -44.50
C SER A 19 -24.50 -26.64 -45.08
N ARG A 20 -23.37 -26.74 -44.37
CA ARG A 20 -22.00 -26.22 -44.61
C ARG A 20 -21.49 -26.29 -46.07
N PRO A 21 -20.41 -25.55 -46.41
CA PRO A 21 -19.09 -26.21 -46.35
C PRO A 21 -17.89 -25.35 -45.84
N SER A 22 -17.01 -26.04 -45.11
CA SER A 22 -15.54 -25.95 -45.01
C SER A 22 -14.75 -24.71 -45.49
N SER A 23 -13.95 -24.10 -44.60
CA SER A 23 -12.46 -24.16 -44.61
C SER A 23 -11.83 -23.15 -43.62
N PRO A 24 -10.60 -23.40 -43.10
CA PRO A 24 -10.07 -22.76 -41.90
C PRO A 24 -9.34 -21.45 -42.22
N ARG A 25 -9.56 -20.41 -41.41
CA ARG A 25 -8.76 -19.17 -41.47
C ARG A 25 -7.53 -19.33 -40.57
N PRO A 26 -6.29 -19.12 -41.08
CA PRO A 26 -5.07 -19.38 -40.33
C PRO A 26 -4.85 -18.35 -39.21
N LEU A 27 -4.28 -18.82 -38.09
CA LEU A 27 -3.83 -18.00 -36.97
C LEU A 27 -2.70 -17.06 -37.41
N PRO A 28 -2.59 -15.85 -36.84
CA PRO A 28 -1.48 -14.94 -37.13
C PRO A 28 -0.17 -15.54 -36.59
N ARG A 29 0.73 -15.90 -37.51
CA ARG A 29 2.10 -16.31 -37.21
C ARG A 29 2.90 -15.07 -36.83
N ALA A 30 2.82 -14.69 -35.54
CA ALA A 30 3.64 -13.64 -34.96
C ALA A 30 5.11 -14.09 -34.90
N ALA A 31 5.82 -13.89 -36.02
CA ALA A 31 7.27 -13.92 -36.07
C ALA A 31 7.78 -12.55 -35.60
N LEU A 32 7.96 -12.40 -34.28
CA LEU A 32 8.71 -11.29 -33.68
C LEU A 32 9.70 -11.87 -32.67
N THR A 33 10.67 -12.64 -33.17
CA THR A 33 11.91 -12.90 -32.44
C THR A 33 12.86 -11.71 -32.67
N ALA A 34 12.50 -10.56 -32.11
CA ALA A 34 13.37 -9.39 -32.02
C ALA A 34 13.71 -9.17 -30.54
N SER A 35 14.98 -9.41 -30.22
CA SER A 35 15.70 -9.12 -28.97
C SER A 35 15.41 -7.71 -28.42
N PRO A 36 15.54 -7.42 -27.10
CA PRO A 36 16.80 -7.67 -26.39
C PRO A 36 16.72 -8.04 -24.90
N ARG A 37 17.79 -8.68 -24.44
CA ARG A 37 18.44 -8.44 -23.13
C ARG A 37 17.52 -7.95 -22.01
N SER A 38 16.95 -8.88 -21.26
CA SER A 38 16.64 -8.60 -19.85
C SER A 38 17.96 -8.49 -19.08
N LEU A 39 18.61 -7.34 -19.22
CA LEU A 39 19.54 -6.79 -18.24
C LEU A 39 18.73 -6.40 -16.99
N ARG A 40 18.11 -7.38 -16.35
CA ARG A 40 17.81 -7.32 -14.91
C ARG A 40 18.94 -8.01 -14.14
N SER A 41 20.17 -7.70 -14.53
CA SER A 41 21.31 -7.71 -13.63
C SER A 41 21.65 -6.24 -13.36
N ARG A 42 21.89 -5.90 -12.09
CA ARG A 42 21.92 -4.54 -11.49
C ARG A 42 20.49 -4.04 -11.19
N LEU A 43 20.01 -3.98 -9.96
CA LEU A 43 20.66 -3.96 -8.67
C LEU A 43 20.14 -5.12 -7.84
N ALA A 44 21.02 -6.04 -7.47
CA ALA A 44 20.96 -6.59 -6.13
C ALA A 44 21.02 -5.37 -5.20
N HIS A 45 19.85 -4.89 -4.75
CA HIS A 45 19.84 -4.06 -3.56
C HIS A 45 20.24 -5.02 -2.47
N SER A 46 21.52 -4.93 -2.15
CA SER A 46 22.15 -5.38 -0.93
C SER A 46 21.07 -5.61 0.11
N MET A 47 20.82 -6.89 0.42
CA MET A 47 20.09 -7.31 1.61
C MET A 47 21.01 -7.07 2.81
N GLU A 48 21.55 -5.85 2.88
CA GLU A 48 22.56 -5.38 3.79
C GLU A 48 21.80 -4.75 4.94
N GLY A 49 21.75 -5.51 6.04
CA GLY A 49 21.28 -5.03 7.32
C GLY A 49 19.92 -4.34 7.23
N LYS A 50 18.88 -5.05 6.78
CA LYS A 50 17.50 -4.63 7.05
C LYS A 50 17.29 -4.80 8.55
N SER A 51 17.79 -3.85 9.35
CA SER A 51 17.29 -3.63 10.69
C SER A 51 15.79 -3.60 10.53
N MET A 52 15.12 -4.59 11.13
CA MET A 52 13.67 -4.66 11.11
C MET A 52 13.22 -3.43 11.89
N ALA A 53 12.95 -2.34 11.17
CA ALA A 53 12.41 -1.14 11.77
C ALA A 53 11.21 -1.55 12.62
N ASP A 54 11.18 -1.09 13.86
CA ASP A 54 10.10 -1.39 14.79
C ASP A 54 8.79 -0.80 14.28
N LEU A 55 8.88 0.31 13.52
CA LEU A 55 7.75 0.91 12.82
C LEU A 55 7.44 0.22 11.48
N PRO A 56 6.18 -0.19 11.24
CA PRO A 56 5.76 -0.73 9.95
C PRO A 56 5.86 0.31 8.82
N ASN A 57 6.69 0.01 7.82
CA ASN A 57 6.91 0.86 6.63
C ASN A 57 5.62 1.30 5.92
N ALA A 58 4.60 0.44 5.87
CA ALA A 58 3.33 0.76 5.25
C ALA A 58 2.58 1.89 5.99
N VAL A 59 2.62 1.89 7.33
CA VAL A 59 1.99 2.92 8.16
C VAL A 59 2.74 4.24 8.02
N ALA A 60 4.07 4.20 8.10
CA ALA A 60 4.91 5.37 7.88
C ALA A 60 4.67 6.00 6.50
N LYS A 61 4.63 5.19 5.43
CA LYS A 61 4.34 5.67 4.07
C LYS A 61 2.96 6.30 3.95
N ARG A 62 1.93 5.71 4.59
CA ARG A 62 0.57 6.27 4.62
C ARG A 62 0.55 7.65 5.30
N LEU A 63 1.22 7.79 6.44
CA LEU A 63 1.31 9.06 7.16
C LEU A 63 2.04 10.11 6.32
N LEU A 64 3.19 9.76 5.74
CA LEU A 64 3.93 10.68 4.87
C LEU A 64 3.08 11.14 3.69
N THR A 65 2.45 10.23 2.97
CA THR A 65 1.61 10.56 1.80
C THR A 65 0.42 11.45 2.16
N LYS A 66 -0.13 11.31 3.37
CA LYS A 66 -1.21 12.17 3.88
C LYS A 66 -0.75 13.62 4.08
N HIS A 67 0.49 13.83 4.48
CA HIS A 67 1.04 15.16 4.80
C HIS A 67 1.86 15.78 3.66
N THR A 68 2.27 15.00 2.66
CA THR A 68 3.08 15.48 1.52
C THR A 68 2.25 16.03 0.35
N GLY A 69 0.93 16.18 0.52
CA GLY A 69 0.06 16.82 -0.49
C GLY A 69 -0.03 16.06 -1.82
N GLY A 70 0.06 14.72 -1.78
CA GLY A 70 -0.02 13.88 -2.99
C GLY A 70 1.33 13.61 -3.67
N LEU A 71 2.45 14.12 -3.13
CA LEU A 71 3.77 13.74 -3.60
C LEU A 71 4.10 12.28 -3.29
N ARG A 72 4.76 11.61 -4.24
CA ARG A 72 5.25 10.23 -4.06
C ARG A 72 6.46 10.22 -3.14
N VAL A 73 6.46 9.28 -2.20
CA VAL A 73 7.59 9.03 -1.29
C VAL A 73 8.50 7.97 -1.89
N SER A 74 9.78 8.28 -2.06
CA SER A 74 10.79 7.30 -2.53
C SER A 74 11.10 6.26 -1.44
N GLY A 75 11.62 5.10 -1.84
CA GLY A 75 11.96 4.03 -0.89
C GLY A 75 13.01 4.44 0.13
N SER A 76 14.05 5.15 -0.30
CA SER A 76 15.11 5.66 0.60
C SER A 76 14.61 6.75 1.54
N ALA A 77 13.76 7.67 1.05
CA ALA A 77 13.15 8.69 1.90
C ALA A 77 12.24 8.07 2.97
N LEU A 78 11.53 6.99 2.63
CA LEU A 78 10.72 6.26 3.60
C LEU A 78 11.60 5.66 4.72
N THR A 79 12.71 5.01 4.38
CA THR A 79 13.64 4.45 5.38
C THR A 79 14.21 5.53 6.28
N LEU A 80 14.64 6.67 5.72
CA LEU A 80 15.14 7.81 6.51
C LEU A 80 14.07 8.39 7.43
N ALA A 81 12.83 8.53 6.94
CA ALA A 81 11.73 9.05 7.75
C ALA A 81 11.37 8.11 8.90
N VAL A 82 11.42 6.79 8.68
CA VAL A 82 11.19 5.80 9.73
C VAL A 82 12.29 5.88 10.79
N ALA A 83 13.56 5.88 10.39
CA ALA A 83 14.68 6.02 11.31
C ALA A 83 14.58 7.32 12.13
N ALA A 84 14.29 8.45 11.48
CA ALA A 84 14.11 9.73 12.17
C ALA A 84 12.93 9.74 13.15
N ALA A 85 11.85 9.03 12.84
CA ALA A 85 10.71 8.88 13.73
C ALA A 85 11.06 8.03 14.97
N GLU A 86 11.77 6.91 14.79
CA GLU A 86 12.25 6.07 15.88
C GLU A 86 13.23 6.84 16.79
N ASP A 87 14.17 7.57 16.21
CA ASP A 87 15.10 8.42 16.96
C ASP A 87 14.38 9.52 17.76
N TYR A 88 13.35 10.12 17.19
CA TYR A 88 12.51 11.10 17.90
C TYR A 88 11.78 10.45 19.07
N ILE A 89 11.14 9.29 18.87
CA ILE A 89 10.44 8.55 19.93
C ILE A 89 11.42 8.15 21.04
N ALA A 90 12.62 7.69 20.70
CA ALA A 90 13.64 7.32 21.68
C ALA A 90 14.13 8.52 22.50
N ARG A 91 14.29 9.70 21.90
CA ARG A 91 14.61 10.94 22.63
C ARG A 91 13.44 11.39 23.52
N LEU A 92 12.22 11.31 23.02
CA LEU A 92 11.01 11.66 23.76
C LEU A 92 10.84 10.77 24.98
N ALA A 93 11.00 9.46 24.82
CA ALA A 93 10.90 8.48 25.90
C ALA A 93 11.95 8.72 26.99
N ARG A 94 13.21 9.00 26.63
CA ARG A 94 14.28 9.32 27.60
C ARG A 94 13.99 10.59 28.38
N ALA A 95 13.51 11.64 27.70
CA ALA A 95 13.15 12.88 28.37
C ALA A 95 11.93 12.72 29.29
N ALA A 96 10.95 11.91 28.88
CA ALA A 96 9.76 11.63 29.69
C ALA A 96 10.10 10.75 30.91
N LEU A 97 11.01 9.79 30.74
CA LEU A 97 11.53 8.98 31.84
C LEU A 97 12.23 9.84 32.89
N ALA A 98 13.09 10.78 32.47
CA ALA A 98 13.74 11.71 33.39
C ALA A 98 12.70 12.53 34.19
N SER A 99 11.65 13.04 33.53
CA SER A 99 10.55 13.75 34.21
C SER A 99 9.80 12.85 35.22
N ALA A 100 9.57 11.58 34.87
CA ALA A 100 8.93 10.64 35.77
C ALA A 100 9.81 10.32 36.99
N GLU A 101 11.12 10.15 36.79
CA GLU A 101 12.12 9.90 37.83
C GLU A 101 12.25 11.09 38.79
N ASP A 102 12.28 12.32 38.26
CA ASP A 102 12.29 13.56 39.06
C ASP A 102 11.07 13.64 39.99
N ASN A 103 9.93 13.14 39.50
CA ASN A 103 8.68 13.02 40.27
C ASN A 103 8.59 11.74 41.12
N LYS A 104 9.67 10.94 41.19
CA LYS A 104 9.76 9.67 41.94
C LYS A 104 8.72 8.63 41.51
N ARG A 105 8.28 8.67 40.25
CA ARG A 105 7.31 7.75 39.66
C ARG A 105 8.00 6.66 38.84
N LYS A 106 7.37 5.48 38.77
CA LYS A 106 7.80 4.34 37.92
C LYS A 106 7.01 4.23 36.61
N THR A 107 6.05 5.13 36.41
CA THR A 107 5.15 5.14 35.26
C THR A 107 5.24 6.50 34.59
N VAL A 108 5.57 6.50 33.30
CA VAL A 108 5.51 7.69 32.44
C VAL A 108 4.04 8.03 32.21
N MET A 109 3.67 9.27 32.53
CA MET A 109 2.30 9.78 32.38
C MET A 109 2.23 10.82 31.26
N ASP A 110 1.01 11.21 30.88
CA ASP A 110 0.77 12.18 29.80
C ASP A 110 1.55 13.49 30.03
N GLY A 111 1.58 13.99 31.28
CA GLY A 111 2.33 15.20 31.64
C GLY A 111 3.85 15.09 31.46
N ASP A 112 4.43 13.89 31.58
CA ASP A 112 5.86 13.66 31.30
C ASP A 112 6.14 13.74 29.80
N ILE A 113 5.22 13.25 28.98
CA ILE A 113 5.31 13.32 27.52
C ILE A 113 5.20 14.78 27.05
N GLU A 114 4.29 15.55 27.61
CA GLU A 114 4.14 16.98 27.33
C GLU A 114 5.40 17.76 27.71
N THR A 115 5.92 17.52 28.92
CA THR A 115 7.16 18.15 29.40
C THR A 115 8.36 17.76 28.52
N ALA A 116 8.47 16.47 28.16
CA ALA A 116 9.51 15.98 27.26
C ALA A 116 9.43 16.62 25.88
N ARG A 117 8.22 16.77 25.32
CA ARG A 117 8.00 17.44 24.03
C ARG A 117 8.42 18.90 24.07
N ALA A 118 8.04 19.63 25.12
CA ALA A 118 8.44 21.03 25.31
C ALA A 118 9.97 21.15 25.39
N LYS A 119 10.63 20.27 26.14
CA LYS A 119 12.10 20.22 26.27
C LYS A 119 12.80 19.92 24.94
N LEU A 120 12.25 19.03 24.12
CA LEU A 120 12.83 18.74 22.79
C LEU A 120 12.63 19.89 21.81
N ALA A 121 11.49 20.58 21.87
CA ALA A 121 11.22 21.73 21.03
C ALA A 121 12.11 22.95 21.37
N SER A 122 12.57 23.07 22.61
CA SER A 122 13.53 24.12 22.99
C SER A 122 14.99 23.83 22.60
N LEU A 123 15.29 22.59 22.20
CA LEU A 123 16.64 22.15 21.80
C LEU A 123 16.88 22.19 20.28
N SER A 124 15.82 22.47 19.50
CA SER A 124 15.87 22.64 18.04
C SER A 124 15.90 24.10 17.66
#